data_AF-A0AAV8DRY1-F1
#
_entry.id   AF-A0AAV8DRY1-F1
#
_cell.length_a   1.000
_cell.length_b   1.000
_cell.length_c   1.000
_cell.angle_alpha   90.00
_cell.angle_beta   90.00
_cell.angle_gamma   90.00
#
_symmetry.space_group_name_H-M   'P 1'
#
loop_
_entity.id
_entity.type
_entity.pdbx_description
1 polymer ?
#
loop_
_entity_poly.entity_id
_entity_poly.type
_entity_poly.pdbx_seq_one_letter_code
_entity_poly.pdbx_strand_id
1 'polypeptide(L)'
;MAGGVICRKGRNLLPHSFGSRPWLFQMHGSKKQTCSFLDPINNSLEERILPKLQGKELLGSYGEWVLFSDEVTRECFFLSIISFSKIYIPSFPESPGFFHGSVSITSPPNTSNCIVILVCSQKTFLLVCSPDRKKVD
;
A
#
# COMPACT_ATOMS: atom_id res chain seq x y z
N MET A 1 -6.82 -11.24 34.14
CA MET A 1 -5.46 -11.78 33.90
C MET A 1 -4.91 -11.11 32.65
N ALA A 2 -3.83 -10.36 32.77
CA ALA A 2 -3.24 -9.60 31.66
C ALA A 2 -2.52 -10.57 30.71
N GLY A 3 -3.03 -10.71 29.49
CA GLY A 3 -2.35 -11.42 28.41
C GLY A 3 -1.25 -10.53 27.85
N GLY A 4 -0.01 -10.72 28.31
CA GLY A 4 1.15 -10.04 27.76
C GLY A 4 1.41 -10.50 26.33
N VAL A 5 1.36 -9.58 25.36
CA VAL A 5 1.81 -9.84 23.99
C VAL A 5 3.34 -9.87 24.02
N ILE A 6 3.90 -11.07 23.87
CA ILE A 6 5.34 -11.30 23.80
C ILE A 6 5.85 -10.74 22.47
N CYS A 7 6.47 -9.55 22.49
CA CYS A 7 7.23 -9.03 21.37
C CYS A 7 8.52 -9.85 21.20
N ARG A 8 8.51 -10.84 20.29
CA ARG A 8 9.74 -11.53 19.87
C ARG A 8 10.57 -10.62 18.97
N LYS A 9 11.75 -10.23 19.46
CA LYS A 9 12.82 -9.58 18.70
C LYS A 9 13.25 -10.48 17.52
N GLY A 10 13.09 -9.94 16.32
CA GLY A 10 13.75 -10.38 15.07
C GLY A 10 13.24 -11.69 14.48
N ARG A 11 12.41 -11.60 13.42
CA ARG A 11 12.24 -12.60 12.33
C ARG A 11 11.05 -12.17 11.44
N ASN A 12 11.32 -11.92 10.15
CA ASN A 12 10.40 -11.68 9.03
C ASN A 12 9.17 -10.77 9.29
N LEU A 13 9.19 -9.58 8.67
CA LEU A 13 8.06 -8.64 8.68
C LEU A 13 6.77 -9.21 8.07
N LEU A 14 6.88 -10.31 7.32
CA LEU A 14 5.80 -10.99 6.61
C LEU A 14 5.67 -12.45 7.05
N PRO A 15 4.50 -13.08 6.89
CA PRO A 15 4.34 -14.52 7.02
C PRO A 15 5.32 -15.31 6.13
N HIS A 16 5.72 -16.50 6.57
CA HIS A 16 6.75 -17.32 5.88
C HIS A 16 6.39 -17.70 4.43
N SER A 17 5.10 -17.79 4.10
CA SER A 17 4.61 -18.14 2.75
C SER A 17 3.86 -16.99 2.08
N PHE A 18 4.09 -15.77 2.55
CA PHE A 18 3.53 -14.59 1.93
C PHE A 18 4.12 -14.38 0.52
N GLY A 19 3.26 -14.14 -0.47
CA GLY A 19 3.66 -13.94 -1.87
C GLY A 19 3.80 -15.21 -2.72
N SER A 20 3.81 -16.41 -2.13
CA SER A 20 3.81 -17.67 -2.91
C SER A 20 2.40 -18.14 -3.33
N ARG A 21 1.35 -17.49 -2.81
CA ARG A 21 -0.06 -17.75 -3.09
C ARG A 21 -0.89 -16.49 -2.82
N PRO A 22 -2.19 -16.45 -3.13
CA PRO A 22 -3.05 -15.32 -2.77
C PRO A 22 -3.20 -15.19 -1.25
N TRP A 23 -3.11 -13.96 -0.75
CA TRP A 23 -3.34 -13.60 0.66
C TRP A 23 -4.26 -12.39 0.72
N LEU A 24 -5.06 -12.29 1.79
CA LEU A 24 -5.72 -11.03 2.13
C LEU A 24 -4.83 -10.26 3.10
N PHE A 25 -4.67 -8.98 2.81
CA PHE A 25 -3.91 -8.04 3.62
C PHE A 25 -4.84 -6.94 4.12
N GLN A 26 -4.83 -6.71 5.43
CA GLN A 26 -5.65 -5.66 6.06
C GLN A 26 -4.79 -4.78 6.96
N MET A 27 -4.93 -3.46 6.78
CA MET A 27 -4.38 -2.47 7.69
C MET A 27 -5.42 -2.08 8.74
N HIS A 28 -5.01 -2.01 10.00
CA HIS A 28 -5.91 -1.69 11.12
C HIS A 28 -6.10 -0.17 11.33
N GLY A 29 -5.92 0.61 10.27
CA GLY A 29 -5.97 2.07 10.27
C GLY A 29 -4.59 2.73 10.39
N SER A 30 -4.48 3.95 9.88
CA SER A 30 -3.21 4.68 9.72
C SER A 30 -2.47 4.97 11.03
N LYS A 31 -3.19 5.08 12.16
CA LYS A 31 -2.56 5.29 13.47
C LYS A 31 -1.90 4.04 14.06
N LYS A 32 -2.24 2.84 13.56
CA LYS A 32 -1.71 1.56 14.04
C LYS A 32 -0.58 1.07 13.15
N GLN A 33 0.39 0.40 13.77
CA GLN A 33 1.49 -0.26 13.07
C GLN A 33 1.19 -1.73 12.75
N THR A 34 0.04 -2.24 13.19
CA THR A 34 -0.33 -3.64 13.02
C THR A 34 -1.09 -3.85 11.71
N CYS A 35 -0.82 -4.99 11.08
CA CYS A 35 -1.54 -5.46 9.90
C CYS A 35 -1.90 -6.93 10.07
N SER A 36 -3.04 -7.33 9.51
CA SER A 36 -3.47 -8.72 9.45
C SER A 36 -3.21 -9.32 8.08
N PHE A 37 -2.71 -10.55 8.08
CA PHE A 37 -2.44 -11.36 6.93
C PHE A 37 -3.28 -12.64 7.04
N LEU A 38 -4.25 -12.80 6.14
CA LEU A 38 -5.07 -14.01 6.06
C LEU A 38 -4.64 -14.85 4.87
N ASP A 39 -4.29 -16.10 5.15
CA ASP A 39 -4.15 -17.15 4.15
C ASP A 39 -5.50 -17.88 4.03
N PRO A 40 -6.29 -17.64 2.98
CA PRO A 40 -7.59 -18.29 2.82
C PRO A 40 -7.45 -19.79 2.51
N ILE A 41 -6.29 -20.25 2.04
CA ILE A 41 -6.07 -21.65 1.68
C ILE A 41 -5.82 -22.50 2.92
N ASN A 42 -5.01 -21.99 3.86
CA ASN A 42 -4.73 -22.68 5.12
C ASN A 42 -5.64 -22.24 6.27
N ASN A 43 -6.53 -21.27 6.02
CA ASN A 43 -7.35 -20.63 7.04
C ASN A 43 -6.52 -20.10 8.22
N SER A 44 -5.37 -19.49 7.94
CA SER A 44 -4.48 -18.95 8.96
C SER A 44 -4.50 -17.43 8.96
N LEU A 45 -4.72 -16.84 10.14
CA LEU A 45 -4.64 -15.41 10.38
C LEU A 45 -3.38 -15.08 11.18
N GLU A 46 -2.52 -14.26 10.61
CA GLU A 46 -1.29 -13.81 11.23
C GLU A 46 -1.28 -12.29 11.37
N GLU A 47 -1.02 -11.78 12.57
CA GLU A 47 -0.76 -10.36 12.77
C GLU A 47 0.74 -10.06 12.70
N ARG A 48 1.09 -8.95 12.04
CA ARG A 48 2.46 -8.47 11.92
C ARG A 48 2.53 -6.98 12.23
N ILE A 49 3.67 -6.56 12.78
CA ILE A 49 3.95 -5.15 13.01
C ILE A 49 4.77 -4.66 11.81
N LEU A 50 4.20 -3.70 11.07
CA LEU A 50 4.80 -3.04 9.92
C LEU A 50 4.89 -1.54 10.19
N PRO A 51 5.91 -1.06 10.94
CA PRO A 51 6.02 0.36 11.29
C PRO A 51 6.12 1.27 10.07
N LYS A 52 6.66 0.76 8.95
CA LYS A 52 6.77 1.48 7.67
C LYS A 52 5.41 1.87 7.07
N LEU A 53 4.32 1.24 7.50
CA LEU A 53 2.97 1.52 7.03
C LEU A 53 2.18 2.43 7.97
N GLN A 54 2.79 2.89 9.08
CA GLN A 54 2.14 3.87 9.95
C GLN A 54 1.98 5.22 9.24
N GLY A 55 0.81 5.82 9.41
CA GLY A 55 0.42 7.07 8.75
C GLY A 55 0.31 6.90 7.23
N LYS A 56 0.02 5.67 6.75
CA LYS A 56 -0.17 5.37 5.33
C LYS A 56 -1.60 4.90 5.09
N GLU A 57 -2.20 5.41 4.03
CA GLU A 57 -3.51 5.01 3.53
C GLU A 57 -3.33 4.14 2.28
N LEU A 58 -3.98 2.97 2.26
CA LEU A 58 -3.99 2.08 1.09
C LEU A 58 -5.01 2.60 0.08
N LEU A 59 -4.55 2.87 -1.14
CA LEU A 59 -5.40 3.40 -2.21
C LEU A 59 -5.78 2.33 -3.25
N GLY A 60 -4.92 1.35 -3.48
CA GLY A 60 -5.14 0.30 -4.48
C GLY A 60 -3.96 -0.65 -4.58
N SER A 61 -4.09 -1.69 -5.40
CA SER A 61 -3.02 -2.67 -5.60
C SER A 61 -3.03 -3.27 -7.01
N TYR A 62 -1.87 -3.76 -7.43
CA TYR A 62 -1.68 -4.57 -8.63
C TYR A 62 -0.61 -5.64 -8.35
N GLY A 63 -1.03 -6.90 -8.27
CA GLY A 63 -0.15 -7.99 -7.85
C GLY A 63 0.44 -7.72 -6.46
N GLU A 64 1.77 -7.69 -6.37
CA GLU A 64 2.52 -7.39 -5.13
C GLU A 64 2.67 -5.89 -4.83
N TRP A 65 2.28 -5.02 -5.75
CA TRP A 65 2.46 -3.58 -5.58
C TRP A 65 1.22 -2.97 -4.98
N VAL A 66 1.41 -2.22 -3.90
CA VAL A 66 0.34 -1.51 -3.21
C VAL A 66 0.62 -0.01 -3.29
N LEU A 67 -0.38 0.75 -3.75
CA LEU A 67 -0.33 2.20 -3.80
C LEU A 67 -0.70 2.76 -2.43
N PHE A 68 0.20 3.55 -1.86
CA PHE A 68 0.01 4.24 -0.59
C PHE A 68 0.00 5.76 -0.77
N SER A 69 -0.74 6.43 0.09
CA SER A 69 -0.63 7.86 0.38
C SER A 69 -0.06 8.06 1.78
N ASP A 70 0.91 8.97 1.92
CA ASP A 70 1.42 9.43 3.21
C ASP A 70 0.54 10.56 3.75
N GLU A 71 -0.08 10.35 4.91
CA GLU A 71 -0.96 11.36 5.53
C GLU A 71 -0.20 12.65 5.91
N VAL A 72 1.10 12.54 6.20
CA VAL A 72 1.94 13.66 6.64
C VAL A 72 2.54 14.37 5.45
N THR A 73 3.27 13.64 4.59
CA THR A 73 4.00 14.26 3.46
C THR A 73 3.12 14.51 2.24
N ARG A 74 1.95 13.88 2.19
CA ARG A 74 1.04 13.88 1.02
C ARG A 74 1.65 13.24 -0.24
N GLU A 75 2.79 12.57 -0.10
CA GLU A 75 3.41 11.83 -1.18
C GLU A 75 2.65 10.54 -1.41
N CYS A 76 2.51 10.16 -2.69
CA CYS A 76 2.00 8.86 -3.06
C CYS A 76 3.14 8.01 -3.62
N PHE A 77 3.13 6.73 -3.26
CA PHE A 77 4.17 5.80 -3.69
C PHE A 77 3.62 4.38 -3.76
N PHE A 78 4.15 3.60 -4.70
CA PHE A 78 4.02 2.17 -4.70
C PHE A 78 5.02 1.55 -3.75
N LEU A 79 4.58 0.54 -3.01
CA LEU A 79 5.43 -0.35 -2.23
C LEU A 79 5.21 -1.78 -2.72
N SER A 80 6.28 -2.48 -3.12
CA SER A 80 6.22 -3.93 -3.24
C SER A 80 6.21 -4.50 -1.83
N ILE A 81 5.12 -5.15 -1.44
CA ILE A 81 5.00 -5.72 -0.10
C ILE A 81 5.90 -6.96 0.10
N ILE A 82 6.46 -7.51 -0.98
CA ILE A 82 7.39 -8.64 -0.95
C ILE A 82 8.83 -8.12 -0.80
N SER A 83 9.28 -7.25 -1.70
CA SER A 83 10.68 -6.77 -1.71
C SER A 83 10.90 -5.53 -0.83
N PHE A 84 9.83 -4.87 -0.38
CA PHE A 84 9.85 -3.54 0.24
C PHE A 84 10.47 -2.44 -0.63
N SER A 85 10.58 -2.66 -1.94
CA SER A 85 10.99 -1.64 -2.91
C SER A 85 9.90 -0.56 -3.04
N LYS A 86 10.32 0.69 -3.20
CA LYS A 86 9.42 1.84 -3.36
C LYS A 86 9.59 2.49 -4.72
N ILE A 87 8.48 2.93 -5.31
CA ILE A 87 8.45 3.76 -6.51
C ILE A 87 7.53 4.94 -6.21
N TYR A 88 8.08 6.15 -6.24
CA TYR A 88 7.30 7.37 -6.01
C TYR A 88 6.54 7.74 -7.27
N ILE A 89 5.32 8.23 -7.09
CA ILE A 89 4.58 8.87 -8.18
C ILE A 89 4.57 10.38 -7.95
N PRO A 90 4.38 11.18 -9.01
CA PRO A 90 4.33 12.64 -8.87
C PRO A 90 3.31 13.06 -7.81
N SER A 91 3.73 13.95 -6.90
CA SER A 91 2.85 14.49 -5.86
C SER A 91 1.65 15.17 -6.50
N PHE A 92 0.49 14.97 -5.91
CA PHE A 92 -0.75 15.51 -6.43
C PHE A 92 -0.90 16.98 -6.02
N PRO A 93 -1.31 17.87 -6.95
CA PRO A 93 -1.36 19.30 -6.70
C PRO A 93 -2.43 19.72 -5.67
N GLU A 94 -3.33 18.81 -5.28
CA GLU A 94 -4.32 19.08 -4.25
C GLU A 94 -4.28 18.02 -3.15
N SER A 95 -4.39 18.48 -1.90
CA SER A 95 -4.46 17.62 -0.73
C SER A 95 -5.65 16.66 -0.88
N PRO A 96 -5.43 15.33 -0.89
CA PRO A 96 -6.54 14.43 -0.71
C PRO A 96 -6.96 14.56 0.76
N GLY A 97 -8.01 15.33 1.01
CA GLY A 97 -8.85 15.09 2.16
C GLY A 97 -9.51 13.73 1.93
N PHE A 98 -8.78 12.66 2.25
CA PHE A 98 -9.11 11.26 1.97
C PHE A 98 -9.46 11.00 0.49
N PHE A 99 -8.67 10.20 -0.21
CA PHE A 99 -9.08 9.72 -1.53
C PHE A 99 -10.27 8.77 -1.36
N HIS A 100 -11.49 9.30 -1.24
CA HIS A 100 -12.73 8.54 -1.34
C HIS A 100 -12.98 8.27 -2.83
N GLY A 101 -12.25 7.32 -3.39
CA GLY A 101 -12.20 7.17 -4.84
C GLY A 101 -11.86 5.76 -5.27
N SER A 102 -12.05 5.47 -6.55
CA SER A 102 -11.54 4.25 -7.15
C SER A 102 -10.14 4.51 -7.73
N VAL A 103 -9.29 3.50 -7.58
CA VAL A 103 -7.96 3.47 -8.19
C VAL A 103 -7.92 2.32 -9.17
N SER A 104 -7.41 2.59 -10.37
CA SER A 104 -7.12 1.57 -11.37
C SER A 104 -5.65 1.63 -11.75
N ILE A 105 -4.99 0.48 -11.75
CA ILE A 105 -3.59 0.29 -12.09
C ILE A 105 -3.54 -0.70 -13.25
N THR A 106 -2.92 -0.30 -14.36
CA THR A 106 -2.99 -1.05 -15.63
C THR A 106 -1.92 -2.13 -15.77
N SER A 107 -0.76 -1.94 -15.15
CA SER A 107 0.38 -2.87 -15.19
C SER A 107 1.27 -2.65 -13.94
N PRO A 108 2.29 -3.50 -13.71
CA PRO A 108 3.23 -3.29 -12.61
C PRO A 108 3.92 -1.92 -12.71
N PRO A 109 4.09 -1.18 -11.59
CA PRO A 109 4.58 0.20 -11.59
C PRO A 109 6.05 0.36 -11.98
N ASN A 110 6.81 -0.73 -12.02
CA ASN A 110 8.19 -0.79 -12.53
C ASN A 110 8.26 -1.00 -14.06
N THR A 111 7.16 -0.76 -14.77
CA THR A 111 7.09 -0.84 -16.23
C THR A 111 6.80 0.54 -16.81
N SER A 112 7.42 0.86 -17.95
CA SER A 112 7.29 2.17 -18.62
C SER A 112 5.85 2.51 -19.06
N ASN A 113 4.97 1.51 -19.13
CA ASN A 113 3.59 1.64 -19.59
C ASN A 113 2.57 1.60 -18.44
N CYS A 114 3.02 1.60 -17.18
CA CYS A 114 2.11 1.68 -16.06
C CYS A 114 1.39 3.04 -16.07
N ILE A 115 0.07 2.95 -16.12
CA ILE A 115 -0.86 4.07 -15.97
C ILE A 115 -1.66 3.83 -14.68
N VAL A 116 -1.63 4.84 -13.81
CA VAL A 116 -2.44 4.92 -12.60
C VAL A 116 -3.54 5.93 -12.84
N ILE A 117 -4.79 5.50 -12.64
CA ILE A 117 -5.97 6.35 -12.73
C ILE A 117 -6.57 6.45 -11.34
N LEU A 118 -6.64 7.67 -10.81
CA LEU A 118 -7.34 7.97 -9.56
C LEU A 118 -8.58 8.79 -9.87
N VAL A 119 -9.74 8.30 -9.41
CA VAL A 119 -11.02 9.01 -9.49
C VAL A 119 -11.29 9.65 -8.13
N CYS A 120 -11.34 10.98 -8.05
CA CYS A 120 -11.72 11.66 -6.83
C CYS A 120 -13.25 11.83 -6.79
N SER A 121 -13.94 11.33 -5.76
CA SER A 121 -15.41 11.53 -5.67
C SER A 121 -15.81 12.96 -5.31
N GLN A 122 -14.96 13.69 -4.60
CA GLN A 122 -15.27 15.04 -4.12
C GLN A 122 -15.04 16.12 -5.19
N LYS A 123 -14.19 15.83 -6.18
CA LYS A 123 -13.88 16.73 -7.28
C LYS A 123 -13.90 15.92 -8.56
N THR A 124 -14.70 16.33 -9.54
CA THR A 124 -14.88 15.63 -10.83
C THR A 124 -13.65 15.75 -11.72
N PHE A 125 -12.49 15.30 -11.25
CA PHE A 125 -11.28 15.17 -12.04
C PHE A 125 -10.76 13.72 -11.99
N LEU A 126 -10.11 13.35 -13.09
CA LEU A 126 -9.35 12.13 -13.21
C LEU A 126 -7.88 12.50 -13.17
N LEU A 127 -7.13 11.85 -12.30
CA LEU A 127 -5.70 11.97 -12.34
C LEU A 127 -5.09 10.75 -13.01
N VAL A 128 -4.30 11.00 -14.05
CA VAL A 128 -3.56 9.99 -14.80
C VAL A 128 -2.08 10.25 -14.62
N CYS A 129 -1.34 9.29 -14.07
CA CYS A 129 0.11 9.39 -13.95
C CYS A 129 0.82 8.10 -14.38
N SER A 130 2.08 8.25 -14.78
CA SER A 130 2.98 7.13 -15.10
C SER A 130 4.18 7.20 -14.16
N PRO A 131 4.47 6.16 -13.36
CA PRO A 131 5.54 6.19 -12.35
C PRO A 131 6.93 6.49 -12.91
N ASP A 132 7.21 6.07 -14.14
CA ASP A 132 8.54 6.18 -14.78
C ASP A 132 8.70 7.41 -15.68
N ARG A 133 7.64 8.18 -15.93
CA ARG A 133 7.76 9.37 -16.77
C ARG A 133 8.37 10.50 -15.97
N LYS A 134 9.68 10.69 -16.12
CA LYS A 134 10.36 11.95 -15.77
C LYS A 134 9.55 13.10 -16.37
N LYS A 135 9.33 14.16 -15.58
CA LYS A 135 8.83 15.44 -16.12
C LYS A 135 9.72 15.81 -17.30
N VAL A 136 9.11 15.93 -18.47
CA VAL A 136 9.73 16.66 -19.58
C VAL A 136 9.46 18.12 -19.25
N ASP A 137 10.52 18.83 -18.85
CA ASP A 137 10.52 20.29 -18.69
C ASP A 137 10.26 20.99 -20.02
#